data_AF-A0AAW0KZ71-F1
#
_entry.id   AF-A0AAW0KZ71-F1
#
_cell.length_a   1.000
_cell.length_b   1.000
_cell.length_c   1.000
_cell.angle_alpha   90.00
_cell.angle_beta   90.00
_cell.angle_gamma   90.00
#
_symmetry.space_group_name_H-M   'P 1'
#
loop_
_entity.id
_entity.type
_entity.pdbx_description
1 polymer ?
#
loop_
_entity_poly.entity_id
_entity_poly.type
_entity_poly.pdbx_seq_one_letter_code
_entity_poly.pdbx_strand_id
1 'polypeptide(L)'
;MEDQNQDAYENNTRERKKIKTKRKELGLSCMLNTEVSALLAVIRRPPEPTSPYSDDHFDSSALHSLKSLRALIFNPQQEWHNVDPAIYISPFLHVIQGDDVPAAATAVALYALLKILNLEIFDEKTKGAKEAINSIVTAIAGCRLEKTDSSTEDAVMMRILQVLTAIMKHCASVLLTDHVVCNIVNTCFQVVQHSAGRGDLLQRNARYALHELIQIIFSRLPHLAIKDSESESESESGSESENGTDDSSGGDADANLNSGYGIRSAADIFRFLCSLLNVVRVVEMEGSTFQDPDEDVQHFALVLINSAIELSGEEIGRHSKLLRMIQDDLFHHLIHYGLVRAL
;
A
#
# COMPACT_ATOMS: atom_id res chain seq x y z
N MET A 1 5.38 19.98 53.79
CA MET A 1 4.12 19.19 53.73
C MET A 1 3.51 19.22 52.33
N GLU A 2 3.72 20.30 51.56
CA GLU A 2 3.28 20.41 50.15
C GLU A 2 4.09 19.50 49.19
N ASP A 3 5.42 19.41 49.34
CA ASP A 3 6.26 18.54 48.47
C ASP A 3 5.94 17.04 48.57
N GLN A 4 5.63 16.53 49.77
CA GLN A 4 5.26 15.11 49.96
C GLN A 4 3.92 14.75 49.30
N ASN A 5 3.04 15.73 49.12
CA ASN A 5 1.73 15.54 48.48
C ASN A 5 1.85 15.59 46.95
N GLN A 6 2.79 16.40 46.43
CA GLN A 6 3.15 16.48 45.02
C GLN A 6 3.79 15.15 44.53
N ASP A 7 4.75 14.61 45.28
CA ASP A 7 5.43 13.35 44.96
C ASP A 7 4.49 12.14 44.96
N ALA A 8 3.54 12.11 45.90
CA ALA A 8 2.52 11.05 45.98
C ALA A 8 1.54 11.12 44.79
N TYR A 9 1.17 12.32 44.34
CA TYR A 9 0.29 12.52 43.19
C TYR A 9 0.98 12.13 41.87
N GLU A 10 2.25 12.50 41.71
CA GLU A 10 3.06 12.10 40.54
C GLU A 10 3.27 10.58 40.48
N ASN A 11 3.56 9.93 41.60
CA ASN A 11 3.71 8.47 41.65
C ASN A 11 2.41 7.74 41.31
N ASN A 12 1.27 8.17 41.84
CA ASN A 12 -0.03 7.59 41.52
C ASN A 12 -0.36 7.76 40.02
N THR A 13 -0.01 8.92 39.45
CA THR A 13 -0.19 9.19 38.02
C THR A 13 0.69 8.29 37.14
N ARG A 14 1.97 8.09 37.52
CA ARG A 14 2.88 7.18 36.81
C ARG A 14 2.40 5.73 36.88
N GLU A 15 1.90 5.30 38.02
CA GLU A 15 1.39 3.94 38.22
C GLU A 15 0.12 3.67 37.39
N ARG A 16 -0.82 4.62 37.37
CA ARG A 16 -2.01 4.56 36.51
C ARG A 16 -1.65 4.49 35.02
N LYS A 17 -0.68 5.28 34.57
CA LYS A 17 -0.17 5.22 33.18
C LYS A 17 0.42 3.84 32.86
N LYS A 18 1.26 3.29 33.74
CA LYS A 18 1.83 1.94 33.57
C LYS A 18 0.75 0.86 33.47
N ILE A 19 -0.28 0.90 34.30
CA ILE A 19 -1.39 -0.06 34.25
C ILE A 19 -2.17 0.07 32.92
N LYS A 20 -2.41 1.31 32.46
CA LYS A 20 -3.09 1.56 31.18
C LYS A 20 -2.29 1.00 30.00
N THR A 21 -0.99 1.22 29.96
CA THR A 21 -0.10 0.67 28.92
C THR A 21 -0.11 -0.86 28.95
N LYS A 22 0.08 -1.48 30.13
CA LYS A 22 0.03 -2.95 30.25
C LYS A 22 -1.28 -3.56 29.75
N ARG A 23 -2.42 -2.90 30.01
CA ARG A 23 -3.73 -3.35 29.49
C ARG A 23 -3.81 -3.21 27.96
N LYS A 24 -3.23 -2.16 27.39
CA LYS A 24 -3.14 -1.98 25.93
C LYS A 24 -2.32 -3.11 25.31
N GLU A 25 -1.12 -3.36 25.84
CA GLU A 25 -0.23 -4.44 25.36
C GLU A 25 -0.89 -5.82 25.44
N LEU A 26 -1.59 -6.12 26.54
CA LEU A 26 -2.33 -7.37 26.67
C LEU A 26 -3.45 -7.49 25.62
N GLY A 27 -4.17 -6.39 25.36
CA GLY A 27 -5.19 -6.34 24.31
C GLY A 27 -4.62 -6.61 22.92
N LEU A 28 -3.44 -6.06 22.62
CA LEU A 28 -2.73 -6.32 21.37
C LEU A 28 -2.28 -7.77 21.25
N SER A 29 -1.72 -8.37 22.32
CA SER A 29 -1.39 -9.80 22.36
C SER A 29 -2.61 -10.67 22.12
N CYS A 30 -3.75 -10.35 22.73
CA CYS A 30 -5.01 -11.08 22.52
C CYS A 30 -5.48 -10.98 21.06
N MET A 31 -5.42 -9.79 20.46
CA MET A 31 -5.80 -9.57 19.07
C MET A 31 -4.91 -10.39 18.13
N LEU A 32 -3.57 -10.25 18.24
CA LEU A 32 -2.62 -10.99 17.41
C LEU A 32 -2.78 -12.50 17.57
N ASN A 33 -2.94 -13.00 18.81
CA ASN A 33 -3.14 -14.43 19.05
C ASN A 33 -4.44 -14.95 18.41
N THR A 34 -5.50 -14.13 18.40
CA THR A 34 -6.78 -14.49 17.78
C THR A 34 -6.61 -14.67 16.27
N GLU A 35 -5.93 -13.74 15.60
CA GLU A 35 -5.69 -13.82 14.15
C GLU A 35 -4.74 -14.98 13.79
N VAL A 36 -3.66 -15.16 14.54
CA VAL A 36 -2.72 -16.29 14.34
C VAL A 36 -3.45 -17.63 14.56
N SER A 37 -4.32 -17.72 15.56
CA SER A 37 -5.10 -18.93 15.82
C SER A 37 -6.11 -19.20 14.70
N ALA A 38 -6.76 -18.16 14.18
CA ALA A 38 -7.66 -18.27 13.03
C ALA A 38 -6.92 -18.78 11.79
N LEU A 39 -5.74 -18.24 11.48
CA LEU A 39 -4.92 -18.69 10.35
C LEU A 39 -4.47 -20.15 10.50
N LEU A 40 -3.95 -20.51 11.68
CA LEU A 40 -3.55 -21.89 11.95
C LEU A 40 -4.74 -22.85 11.85
N ALA A 41 -5.96 -22.42 12.16
CA ALA A 41 -7.16 -23.24 12.00
C ALA A 41 -7.56 -23.40 10.52
N VAL A 42 -7.51 -22.33 9.72
CA VAL A 42 -7.89 -22.36 8.30
C VAL A 42 -6.88 -23.14 7.46
N ILE A 43 -5.57 -23.00 7.73
CA ILE A 43 -4.50 -23.69 7.00
C ILE A 43 -4.48 -25.20 7.31
N ARG A 44 -4.88 -25.62 8.53
CA ARG A 44 -4.89 -27.04 8.95
C ARG A 44 -6.05 -27.88 8.40
N ARG A 45 -6.79 -27.41 7.39
CA ARG A 45 -7.91 -28.17 6.84
C ARG A 45 -7.41 -29.54 6.33
N PRO A 46 -8.02 -30.67 6.74
CA PRO A 46 -7.51 -31.99 6.41
C PRO A 46 -7.57 -32.24 4.89
N PRO A 47 -6.65 -33.06 4.35
CA PRO A 47 -6.75 -33.50 2.97
C PRO A 47 -8.10 -34.21 2.77
N GLU A 48 -8.82 -33.84 1.71
CA GLU A 48 -9.97 -34.62 1.26
C GLU A 48 -9.53 -36.10 1.10
N PRO A 49 -10.35 -37.09 1.50
CA PRO A 49 -9.92 -38.48 1.53
C PRO A 49 -9.96 -39.09 0.12
N THR A 50 -9.07 -38.65 -0.78
CA THR A 50 -8.86 -39.25 -2.10
C THR A 50 -7.44 -39.01 -2.63
N SER A 51 -6.41 -39.59 -2.00
CA SER A 51 -5.21 -40.09 -2.71
C SER A 51 -4.32 -40.87 -1.74
N PRO A 52 -3.95 -42.14 -2.03
CA PRO A 52 -2.93 -42.87 -1.26
C PRO A 52 -1.49 -42.42 -1.56
N TYR A 53 -1.30 -41.35 -2.34
CA TYR A 53 -0.02 -40.74 -2.64
C TYR A 53 -0.13 -39.22 -2.55
N SER A 54 0.13 -38.64 -1.38
CA SER A 54 0.44 -37.22 -1.27
C SER A 54 1.24 -37.00 0.02
N ASP A 55 2.50 -36.64 -0.19
CA ASP A 55 3.58 -36.50 0.77
C ASP A 55 3.26 -35.61 1.99
N ASP A 56 3.80 -36.02 3.13
CA ASP A 56 3.83 -35.38 4.45
C ASP A 56 4.62 -34.04 4.51
N HIS A 57 4.63 -33.21 3.45
CA HIS A 57 5.41 -31.97 3.39
C HIS A 57 4.63 -30.67 3.67
N PHE A 58 3.44 -30.75 4.30
CA PHE A 58 2.57 -29.61 4.58
C PHE A 58 3.09 -28.57 5.61
N ASP A 59 4.32 -28.69 6.14
CA ASP A 59 4.94 -27.63 6.96
C ASP A 59 5.46 -26.51 6.04
N SER A 60 4.52 -25.81 5.39
CA SER A 60 4.78 -24.57 4.66
C SER A 60 5.52 -23.58 5.57
N SER A 61 6.50 -22.87 5.01
CA SER A 61 7.24 -21.80 5.69
C SER A 61 6.31 -20.80 6.41
N ALA A 62 5.12 -20.55 5.84
CA ALA A 62 4.07 -19.75 6.44
C ALA A 62 3.60 -20.32 7.79
N LEU A 63 3.34 -21.62 7.87
CA LEU A 63 2.87 -22.28 9.09
C LEU A 63 3.95 -22.30 10.19
N HIS A 64 5.22 -22.46 9.82
CA HIS A 64 6.32 -22.31 10.78
C HIS A 64 6.41 -20.87 11.31
N SER A 65 6.33 -19.86 10.43
CA SER A 65 6.38 -18.45 10.84
C SER A 65 5.23 -18.06 11.79
N LEU A 66 4.01 -18.58 11.55
CA LEU A 66 2.85 -18.40 12.44
C LEU A 66 3.05 -19.06 13.81
N LYS A 67 3.62 -20.28 13.85
CA LYS A 67 3.96 -20.96 15.11
C LYS A 67 4.99 -20.15 15.93
N SER A 68 6.01 -19.60 15.26
CA SER A 68 7.04 -18.76 15.89
C SER A 68 6.46 -17.46 16.46
N LEU A 69 5.60 -16.78 15.70
CA LEU A 69 4.90 -15.59 16.20
C LEU A 69 4.00 -15.92 17.40
N ARG A 70 3.30 -17.05 17.36
CA ARG A 70 2.48 -17.49 18.50
C ARG A 70 3.30 -17.68 19.76
N ALA A 71 4.51 -18.24 19.66
CA ALA A 71 5.41 -18.39 20.80
C ALA A 71 5.85 -17.02 21.36
N LEU A 72 6.11 -16.05 20.49
CA LEU A 72 6.46 -14.68 20.89
C LEU A 72 5.31 -13.98 21.63
N ILE A 73 4.06 -14.15 21.18
CA ILE A 73 2.88 -13.51 21.77
C ILE A 73 2.68 -13.89 23.25
N PHE A 74 3.05 -15.11 23.63
CA PHE A 74 2.93 -15.59 25.01
C PHE A 74 4.07 -15.15 25.94
N ASN A 75 4.97 -14.27 25.49
CA ASN A 75 5.96 -13.65 26.35
C ASN A 75 5.30 -12.61 27.28
N PRO A 76 5.35 -12.77 28.63
CA PRO A 76 4.65 -11.90 29.57
C PRO A 76 5.19 -10.46 29.66
N GLN A 77 6.34 -10.16 29.04
CA GLN A 77 6.94 -8.81 29.03
C GLN A 77 6.88 -8.13 27.67
N GLN A 78 5.91 -8.50 26.82
CA GLN A 78 5.86 -7.94 25.47
C GLN A 78 5.41 -6.48 25.45
N GLU A 79 6.24 -5.65 24.81
CA GLU A 79 6.00 -4.24 24.56
C GLU A 79 5.95 -4.02 23.04
N TRP A 80 4.78 -4.24 22.43
CA TRP A 80 4.62 -4.32 20.98
C TRP A 80 5.08 -3.07 20.24
N HIS A 81 4.90 -1.89 20.85
CA HIS A 81 5.37 -0.61 20.34
C HIS A 81 6.92 -0.49 20.27
N ASN A 82 7.65 -1.36 20.97
CA ASN A 82 9.12 -1.42 20.95
C ASN A 82 9.65 -2.62 20.14
N VAL A 83 8.76 -3.47 19.64
CA VAL A 83 9.11 -4.63 18.81
C VAL A 83 9.14 -4.18 17.35
N ASP A 84 10.20 -4.57 16.64
CA ASP A 84 10.28 -4.35 15.19
C ASP A 84 9.02 -4.93 14.50
N PRO A 85 8.25 -4.11 13.76
CA PRO A 85 7.01 -4.55 13.15
C PRO A 85 7.16 -5.73 12.20
N ALA A 86 8.32 -5.89 11.55
CA ALA A 86 8.60 -7.01 10.66
C ALA A 86 8.47 -8.37 11.38
N ILE A 87 8.74 -8.43 12.68
CA ILE A 87 8.68 -9.66 13.48
C ILE A 87 7.25 -10.21 13.57
N TYR A 88 6.25 -9.33 13.70
CA TYR A 88 4.85 -9.74 13.81
C TYR A 88 4.04 -9.57 12.52
N ILE A 89 4.54 -8.83 11.53
CA ILE A 89 3.89 -8.66 10.22
C ILE A 89 4.29 -9.77 9.23
N SER A 90 5.57 -10.15 9.17
CA SER A 90 6.08 -11.11 8.18
C SER A 90 5.33 -12.45 8.12
N PRO A 91 4.85 -13.05 9.25
CA PRO A 91 4.09 -14.30 9.17
C PRO A 91 2.77 -14.17 8.39
N PHE A 92 2.13 -12.99 8.44
CA PHE A 92 0.94 -12.72 7.64
C PHE A 92 1.28 -12.49 6.16
N LEU A 93 2.43 -11.88 5.87
CA LEU A 93 2.89 -11.67 4.50
C LEU A 93 3.21 -13.01 3.81
N HIS A 94 3.86 -13.94 4.52
CA HIS A 94 4.12 -15.29 4.01
C HIS A 94 2.83 -16.06 3.67
N VAL A 95 1.74 -15.81 4.39
CA VAL A 95 0.42 -16.38 4.06
C VAL A 95 -0.15 -15.73 2.80
N ILE A 96 -0.07 -14.41 2.67
CA ILE A 96 -0.61 -13.67 1.50
C ILE A 96 0.13 -14.03 0.20
N GLN A 97 1.44 -14.26 0.28
CA GLN A 97 2.29 -14.57 -0.87
C GLN A 97 2.46 -16.08 -1.11
N GLY A 98 1.82 -16.94 -0.30
CA GLY A 98 1.98 -18.38 -0.43
C GLY A 98 1.10 -18.96 -1.54
N ASP A 99 1.71 -19.64 -2.51
CA ASP A 99 1.01 -20.21 -3.67
C ASP A 99 0.01 -21.32 -3.28
N ASP A 100 0.36 -22.15 -2.28
CA ASP A 100 -0.47 -23.26 -1.80
C ASP A 100 -1.36 -22.90 -0.59
N VAL A 101 -1.63 -21.61 -0.39
CA VAL A 101 -2.44 -21.13 0.73
C VAL A 101 -3.90 -20.97 0.30
N PRO A 102 -4.89 -21.52 1.05
CA PRO A 102 -6.30 -21.32 0.71
C PRO A 102 -6.67 -19.84 0.72
N ALA A 103 -7.47 -19.38 -0.26
CA ALA A 103 -7.92 -17.98 -0.33
C ALA A 103 -8.60 -17.47 0.96
N ALA A 104 -9.27 -18.36 1.70
CA ALA A 104 -9.82 -18.03 3.02
C ALA A 104 -8.74 -17.66 4.05
N ALA A 105 -7.57 -18.31 4.02
CA ALA A 105 -6.44 -17.95 4.87
C ALA A 105 -5.83 -16.61 4.43
N THR A 106 -5.71 -16.36 3.13
CA THR A 106 -5.31 -15.04 2.59
C THR A 106 -6.25 -13.92 3.07
N ALA A 107 -7.57 -14.14 3.03
CA ALA A 107 -8.55 -13.19 3.54
C ALA A 107 -8.39 -12.88 5.04
N VAL A 108 -8.12 -13.91 5.86
CA VAL A 108 -7.86 -13.74 7.30
C VAL A 108 -6.54 -12.98 7.53
N ALA A 109 -5.48 -13.29 6.78
CA ALA A 109 -4.19 -12.59 6.90
C ALA A 109 -4.31 -11.11 6.53
N LEU A 110 -5.00 -10.77 5.44
CA LEU A 110 -5.29 -9.38 5.08
C LEU A 110 -6.08 -8.66 6.17
N TYR A 111 -7.07 -9.32 6.76
CA TYR A 111 -7.86 -8.74 7.85
C TYR A 111 -7.04 -8.54 9.14
N ALA A 112 -6.09 -9.43 9.42
CA ALA A 112 -5.13 -9.26 10.51
C ALA A 112 -4.25 -8.02 10.30
N LEU A 113 -3.71 -7.82 9.08
CA LEU A 113 -2.96 -6.62 8.74
C LEU A 113 -3.79 -5.35 8.88
N LEU A 114 -5.05 -5.38 8.45
CA LEU A 114 -5.98 -4.26 8.65
C LEU A 114 -6.14 -3.90 10.14
N LYS A 115 -6.24 -4.90 11.03
CA LYS A 115 -6.30 -4.67 12.47
C LYS A 115 -5.00 -4.12 13.04
N ILE A 116 -3.85 -4.63 12.59
CA ILE A 116 -2.53 -4.14 13.01
C ILE A 116 -2.40 -2.64 12.68
N LEU A 117 -2.80 -2.24 11.47
CA LEU A 117 -2.81 -0.84 11.03
C LEU A 117 -3.81 0.00 11.83
N ASN A 118 -5.08 -0.43 11.93
CA ASN A 118 -6.12 0.34 12.62
C ASN A 118 -5.91 0.49 14.13
N LEU A 119 -5.18 -0.43 14.76
CA LEU A 119 -4.82 -0.36 16.17
C LEU A 119 -3.51 0.42 16.43
N GLU A 120 -2.83 0.86 15.36
CA GLU A 120 -1.56 1.59 15.42
C GLU A 120 -0.57 0.86 16.34
N ILE A 121 -0.35 -0.44 16.09
CA ILE A 121 0.62 -1.24 16.86
C ILE A 121 2.04 -0.69 16.67
N PHE A 122 2.30 -0.10 15.50
CA PHE A 122 3.48 0.69 15.20
C PHE A 122 3.06 2.04 14.62
N ASP A 123 3.98 3.00 14.67
CA ASP A 123 3.84 4.34 14.12
C ASP A 123 5.06 4.73 13.28
N GLU A 124 5.11 5.96 12.76
CA GLU A 124 6.22 6.46 11.96
C GLU A 124 7.56 6.57 12.73
N LYS A 125 7.53 6.44 14.06
CA LYS A 125 8.71 6.53 14.94
C LYS A 125 9.23 5.17 15.35
N THR A 126 8.45 4.11 15.11
CA THR A 126 8.80 2.74 15.45
C THR A 126 9.94 2.26 14.57
N LYS A 127 10.98 1.66 15.17
CA LYS A 127 12.12 1.10 14.41
C LYS A 127 11.63 -0.02 13.50
N GLY A 128 12.05 -0.01 12.23
CA GLY A 128 11.60 -0.99 11.23
C GLY A 128 10.23 -0.67 10.60
N ALA A 129 9.56 0.43 11.00
CA ALA A 129 8.24 0.78 10.47
C ALA A 129 8.25 1.03 8.95
N LYS A 130 9.32 1.64 8.44
CA LYS A 130 9.48 1.91 7.01
C LYS A 130 9.52 0.61 6.22
N GLU A 131 10.39 -0.31 6.62
CA GLU A 131 10.53 -1.62 5.99
C GLU A 131 9.20 -2.37 6.05
N ALA A 132 8.58 -2.42 7.23
CA ALA A 132 7.33 -3.13 7.45
C ALA A 132 6.17 -2.60 6.59
N ILE A 133 5.93 -1.29 6.56
CA ILE A 133 4.80 -0.72 5.81
C ILE A 133 4.99 -0.87 4.29
N ASN A 134 6.22 -0.75 3.79
CA ASN A 134 6.52 -1.00 2.38
C ASN A 134 6.37 -2.50 2.04
N SER A 135 6.83 -3.41 2.91
CA SER A 135 6.69 -4.86 2.70
C SER A 135 5.23 -5.32 2.68
N ILE A 136 4.34 -4.71 3.48
CA ILE A 136 2.90 -5.02 3.41
C ILE A 136 2.37 -4.78 2.00
N VAL A 137 2.65 -3.62 1.41
CA VAL A 137 2.16 -3.27 0.08
C VAL A 137 2.75 -4.20 -0.98
N THR A 138 4.06 -4.47 -0.91
CA THR A 138 4.72 -5.40 -1.84
C THR A 138 4.10 -6.80 -1.79
N ALA A 139 3.79 -7.31 -0.61
CA ALA A 139 3.13 -8.60 -0.45
C ALA A 139 1.71 -8.60 -1.04
N ILE A 140 0.93 -7.54 -0.81
CA ILE A 140 -0.43 -7.40 -1.35
C ILE A 140 -0.42 -7.28 -2.88
N ALA A 141 0.49 -6.49 -3.45
CA ALA A 141 0.63 -6.34 -4.89
C ALA A 141 1.08 -7.64 -5.59
N GLY A 142 1.81 -8.50 -4.88
CA GLY A 142 2.21 -9.83 -5.34
C GLY A 142 1.21 -10.95 -5.02
N CYS A 143 0.07 -10.65 -4.39
CA CYS A 143 -0.92 -11.63 -3.99
C CYS A 143 -1.51 -12.35 -5.21
N ARG A 144 -1.49 -13.68 -5.21
CA ARG A 144 -2.09 -14.52 -6.25
C ARG A 144 -3.15 -15.41 -5.62
N LEU A 145 -4.27 -15.58 -6.32
CA LEU A 145 -5.33 -16.50 -5.93
C LEU A 145 -5.40 -17.59 -6.99
N GLU A 146 -5.11 -18.82 -6.58
CA GLU A 146 -5.23 -19.98 -7.47
C GLU A 146 -6.51 -20.75 -7.19
N LYS A 147 -7.15 -21.26 -8.26
CA LYS A 147 -8.30 -22.19 -8.18
C LYS A 147 -9.41 -21.72 -7.22
N THR A 148 -9.67 -20.42 -7.17
CA THR A 148 -10.62 -19.80 -6.23
C THR A 148 -11.92 -19.45 -6.98
N ASP A 149 -13.07 -19.61 -6.32
CA ASP A 149 -14.34 -19.19 -6.90
C ASP A 149 -14.50 -17.67 -6.88
N SER A 150 -15.27 -17.11 -7.81
CA SER A 150 -15.41 -15.65 -7.96
C SER A 150 -15.86 -14.95 -6.68
N SER A 151 -16.72 -15.56 -5.87
CA SER A 151 -17.25 -14.90 -4.68
C SER A 151 -16.18 -14.75 -3.59
N THR A 152 -15.31 -15.76 -3.47
CA THR A 152 -14.16 -15.72 -2.57
C THR A 152 -13.08 -14.77 -3.11
N GLU A 153 -12.84 -14.76 -4.43
CA GLU A 153 -11.93 -13.78 -5.06
C GLU A 153 -12.38 -12.34 -4.79
N ASP A 154 -13.66 -12.04 -5.00
CA ASP A 154 -14.23 -10.70 -4.76
C ASP A 154 -14.10 -10.29 -3.28
N ALA A 155 -14.32 -11.24 -2.36
CA ALA A 155 -14.15 -11.00 -0.94
C ALA A 155 -12.69 -10.67 -0.57
N VAL A 156 -11.71 -11.36 -1.18
CA VAL A 156 -10.29 -11.07 -1.00
C VAL A 156 -9.92 -9.72 -1.61
N MET A 157 -10.39 -9.41 -2.82
CA MET A 157 -10.17 -8.09 -3.45
C MET A 157 -10.73 -6.95 -2.58
N MET A 158 -11.91 -7.13 -1.98
CA MET A 158 -12.46 -6.17 -1.03
C MET A 158 -11.55 -5.99 0.19
N ARG A 159 -10.93 -7.07 0.71
CA ARG A 159 -9.94 -6.96 1.80
C ARG A 159 -8.68 -6.24 1.36
N ILE A 160 -8.19 -6.47 0.14
CA ILE A 160 -7.06 -5.75 -0.45
C ILE A 160 -7.35 -4.25 -0.47
N LEU A 161 -8.50 -3.82 -1.00
CA LEU A 161 -8.90 -2.41 -1.02
C LEU A 161 -8.89 -1.80 0.40
N GLN A 162 -9.49 -2.49 1.37
CA GLN A 162 -9.53 -2.03 2.76
C GLN A 162 -8.14 -1.83 3.36
N VAL A 163 -7.22 -2.77 3.13
CA VAL A 163 -5.85 -2.69 3.65
C VAL A 163 -5.07 -1.57 2.96
N LEU A 164 -5.15 -1.44 1.64
CA LEU A 164 -4.47 -0.37 0.90
C LEU A 164 -4.94 1.04 1.33
N THR A 165 -6.25 1.22 1.50
CA THR A 165 -6.82 2.46 2.04
C THR A 165 -6.34 2.72 3.47
N ALA A 166 -6.31 1.69 4.33
CA ALA A 166 -5.83 1.83 5.70
C ALA A 166 -4.34 2.20 5.76
N ILE A 167 -3.50 1.62 4.90
CA ILE A 167 -2.07 1.96 4.77
C ILE A 167 -1.90 3.44 4.46
N MET A 168 -2.63 3.99 3.49
CA MET A 168 -2.49 5.41 3.12
C MET A 168 -2.98 6.37 4.22
N LYS A 169 -3.97 5.95 5.03
CA LYS A 169 -4.47 6.73 6.18
C LYS A 169 -3.61 6.62 7.43
N HIS A 170 -2.78 5.59 7.53
CA HIS A 170 -1.95 5.32 8.69
C HIS A 170 -0.86 6.39 8.85
N CYS A 171 -0.47 6.72 10.08
CA CYS A 171 0.57 7.73 10.36
C CYS A 171 1.93 7.39 9.71
N ALA A 172 2.29 6.10 9.68
CA ALA A 172 3.51 5.62 9.01
C ALA A 172 3.45 5.65 7.46
N SER A 173 2.35 6.08 6.84
CA SER A 173 2.26 6.24 5.37
C SER A 173 3.31 7.23 4.83
N VAL A 174 3.75 8.17 5.66
CA VAL A 174 4.83 9.11 5.35
C VAL A 174 6.18 8.45 5.11
N LEU A 175 6.32 7.15 5.40
CA LEU A 175 7.52 6.33 5.17
C LEU A 175 7.45 5.48 3.89
N LEU A 176 6.31 5.47 3.18
CA LEU A 176 6.17 4.74 1.92
C LEU A 176 7.08 5.36 0.86
N THR A 177 7.70 4.56 0.00
CA THR A 177 8.49 5.07 -1.13
C THR A 177 7.60 5.46 -2.31
N ASP A 178 8.09 6.28 -3.24
CA ASP A 178 7.33 6.68 -4.44
C ASP A 178 6.82 5.47 -5.23
N HIS A 179 7.69 4.50 -5.48
CA HIS A 179 7.35 3.26 -6.18
C HIS A 179 6.23 2.48 -5.47
N VAL A 180 6.29 2.40 -4.14
CA VAL A 180 5.29 1.66 -3.37
C VAL A 180 3.93 2.36 -3.42
N VAL A 181 3.88 3.70 -3.38
CA VAL A 181 2.62 4.45 -3.54
C VAL A 181 2.04 4.28 -4.95
N CYS A 182 2.86 4.30 -5.99
CA CYS A 182 2.41 3.97 -7.34
C CYS A 182 1.85 2.54 -7.42
N ASN A 183 2.46 1.58 -6.73
CA ASN A 183 1.94 0.21 -6.64
C ASN A 183 0.60 0.14 -5.91
N ILE A 184 0.38 0.91 -4.84
CA ILE A 184 -0.93 1.01 -4.17
C ILE A 184 -2.01 1.43 -5.16
N VAL A 185 -1.77 2.52 -5.91
CA VAL A 185 -2.69 3.04 -6.93
C VAL A 185 -2.93 1.99 -8.02
N ASN A 186 -1.87 1.37 -8.54
CA ASN A 186 -1.96 0.36 -9.59
C ASN A 186 -2.74 -0.88 -9.14
N THR A 187 -2.46 -1.42 -7.95
CA THR A 187 -3.21 -2.57 -7.40
C THR A 187 -4.68 -2.22 -7.20
N CYS A 188 -5.00 -1.02 -6.70
CA CYS A 188 -6.39 -0.58 -6.56
C CYS A 188 -7.09 -0.47 -7.92
N PHE A 189 -6.41 0.07 -8.94
CA PHE A 189 -6.94 0.18 -10.29
C PHE A 189 -7.11 -1.18 -10.97
N GLN A 190 -6.20 -2.13 -10.77
CA GLN A 190 -6.35 -3.50 -11.23
C GLN A 190 -7.64 -4.13 -10.67
N VAL A 191 -7.99 -3.89 -9.40
CA VAL A 191 -9.27 -4.35 -8.84
C VAL A 191 -10.47 -3.68 -9.55
N VAL A 192 -10.39 -2.38 -9.88
CA VAL A 192 -11.43 -1.69 -10.68
C VAL A 192 -11.63 -2.37 -12.04
N GLN A 193 -10.55 -2.75 -12.71
CA GLN A 193 -10.59 -3.43 -14.01
C GLN A 193 -11.07 -4.88 -13.89
N HIS A 194 -10.57 -5.64 -12.91
CA HIS A 194 -10.95 -7.04 -12.70
C HIS A 194 -12.41 -7.21 -12.30
N SER A 195 -12.97 -6.23 -11.59
CA SER A 195 -14.38 -6.24 -11.20
C SER A 195 -15.33 -5.68 -12.28
N ALA A 196 -14.79 -5.16 -13.40
CA ALA A 196 -15.61 -4.71 -14.51
C ALA A 196 -16.46 -5.87 -15.06
N GLY A 197 -17.78 -5.74 -14.92
CA GLY A 197 -18.75 -6.78 -15.32
C GLY A 197 -18.94 -7.92 -14.33
N ARG A 198 -18.30 -7.93 -13.15
CA ARG A 198 -18.39 -9.03 -12.15
C ARG A 198 -19.16 -8.72 -10.87
N GLY A 199 -19.66 -7.51 -10.68
CA GLY A 199 -20.52 -7.15 -9.56
C GLY A 199 -20.40 -5.68 -9.22
N ASP A 200 -21.52 -4.95 -9.24
CA ASP A 200 -21.54 -3.48 -9.11
C ASP A 200 -20.91 -2.99 -7.80
N LEU A 201 -21.08 -3.76 -6.71
CA LEU A 201 -20.61 -3.33 -5.40
C LEU A 201 -19.08 -3.32 -5.26
N LEU A 202 -18.39 -4.37 -5.71
CA LEU A 202 -16.92 -4.43 -5.61
C LEU A 202 -16.30 -3.35 -6.49
N GLN A 203 -16.76 -3.22 -7.72
CA GLN A 203 -16.26 -2.20 -8.65
C GLN A 203 -16.48 -0.79 -8.09
N ARG A 204 -17.66 -0.51 -7.53
CA ARG A 204 -17.96 0.79 -6.91
C ARG A 204 -17.09 1.07 -5.68
N ASN A 205 -16.84 0.07 -4.83
CA ASN A 205 -15.93 0.21 -3.69
C ASN A 205 -14.48 0.41 -4.15
N ALA A 206 -14.03 -0.26 -5.22
CA ALA A 206 -12.71 -0.08 -5.80
C ALA A 206 -12.53 1.34 -6.37
N ARG A 207 -13.54 1.87 -7.07
CA ARG A 207 -13.54 3.25 -7.57
C ARG A 207 -13.51 4.26 -6.42
N TYR A 208 -14.31 4.03 -5.37
CA TYR A 208 -14.30 4.87 -4.17
C TYR A 208 -12.94 4.85 -3.47
N ALA A 209 -12.37 3.66 -3.26
CA ALA A 209 -11.06 3.51 -2.65
C ALA A 209 -9.99 4.24 -3.47
N LEU A 210 -9.95 4.06 -4.79
CA LEU A 210 -8.98 4.74 -5.64
C LEU A 210 -9.13 6.27 -5.58
N HIS A 211 -10.37 6.79 -5.59
CA HIS A 211 -10.60 8.22 -5.40
C HIS A 211 -10.05 8.71 -4.05
N GLU A 212 -10.31 7.98 -2.97
CA GLU A 212 -9.78 8.31 -1.64
C GLU A 212 -8.24 8.27 -1.59
N LEU A 213 -7.61 7.29 -2.25
CA LEU A 213 -6.16 7.21 -2.37
C LEU A 213 -5.57 8.43 -3.08
N ILE A 214 -6.18 8.85 -4.21
CA ILE A 214 -5.78 10.06 -4.92
C ILE A 214 -5.91 11.29 -4.03
N GLN A 215 -7.00 11.42 -3.28
CA GLN A 215 -7.19 12.55 -2.36
C GLN A 215 -6.09 12.62 -1.30
N ILE A 216 -5.74 11.48 -0.68
CA ILE A 216 -4.66 11.42 0.32
C ILE A 216 -3.32 11.82 -0.30
N ILE A 217 -2.99 11.31 -1.48
CA ILE A 217 -1.70 11.54 -2.13
C ILE A 217 -1.54 13.01 -2.53
N PHE A 218 -2.55 13.59 -3.20
CA PHE A 218 -2.48 14.95 -3.72
C PHE A 218 -2.72 16.02 -2.65
N SER A 219 -3.38 15.70 -1.53
CA SER A 219 -3.44 16.61 -0.37
C SER A 219 -2.10 16.78 0.34
N ARG A 220 -1.15 15.84 0.15
CA ARG A 220 0.20 15.94 0.69
C ARG A 220 1.12 16.83 -0.17
N LEU A 221 0.83 16.96 -1.47
CA LEU A 221 1.68 17.67 -2.42
C LEU A 221 2.06 19.09 -1.97
N PRO A 222 1.16 19.92 -1.40
CA PRO A 222 1.51 21.25 -0.91
C PRO A 222 2.55 21.31 0.20
N HIS A 223 2.76 20.20 0.91
CA HIS A 223 3.71 20.12 2.01
C HIS A 223 5.09 19.58 1.57
N LEU A 224 5.23 19.17 0.31
CA LEU A 224 6.50 18.68 -0.22
C LEU A 224 7.38 19.88 -0.56
N ALA A 225 8.51 20.00 0.13
CA ALA A 225 9.46 21.07 -0.12
C ALA A 225 9.86 21.08 -1.61
N ILE A 226 9.74 22.24 -2.24
CA ILE A 226 10.20 22.49 -3.61
C ILE A 226 11.73 22.47 -3.54
N LYS A 227 12.31 21.29 -3.71
CA LYS A 227 13.73 21.16 -4.00
C LYS A 227 13.80 21.10 -5.52
N ASP A 228 14.08 22.24 -6.15
CA ASP A 228 14.23 22.38 -7.59
C ASP A 228 15.18 21.30 -8.12
N SER A 229 14.62 20.21 -8.65
CA SER A 229 15.40 19.16 -9.30
C SER A 229 15.61 19.55 -10.76
N GLU A 230 16.37 20.62 -10.99
CA GLU A 230 16.95 20.95 -12.29
C GLU A 230 18.24 20.14 -12.55
N SER A 231 18.20 18.83 -12.28
CA SER A 231 19.34 17.94 -12.57
C SER A 231 18.88 16.53 -12.93
N GLU A 232 17.98 16.41 -13.90
CA GLU A 232 17.92 15.22 -14.76
C GLU A 232 18.40 15.64 -16.15
N SER A 233 19.71 15.89 -16.27
CA SER A 233 20.37 15.94 -17.56
C SER A 233 20.47 14.52 -18.10
N GLU A 234 19.77 14.30 -19.21
CA GLU A 234 19.91 13.20 -20.15
C GLU A 234 21.39 12.81 -20.29
N SER A 235 21.71 11.55 -19.99
CA SER A 235 23.01 10.98 -20.31
C SER A 235 22.76 9.73 -21.14
N GLU A 236 22.71 9.94 -22.45
CA GLU A 236 22.92 8.90 -23.43
C GLU A 236 24.31 8.28 -23.23
N SER A 237 24.33 6.95 -23.28
CA SER A 237 25.50 6.10 -23.16
C SER A 237 26.51 6.36 -24.30
N GLY A 238 27.77 6.63 -23.96
CA GLY A 238 28.83 6.78 -24.96
C GLY A 238 30.27 6.89 -24.43
N SER A 239 30.92 5.73 -24.29
CA SER A 239 32.39 5.49 -24.38
C SER A 239 33.32 5.76 -23.19
N GLU A 240 34.37 4.93 -23.17
CA GLU A 240 35.29 4.52 -22.12
C GLU A 240 36.46 5.50 -21.88
N SER A 241 37.01 5.54 -20.65
CA SER A 241 38.45 5.33 -20.34
C SER A 241 38.87 5.85 -18.95
N GLU A 242 39.93 5.23 -18.44
CA GLU A 242 40.43 5.13 -17.07
C GLU A 242 41.22 6.34 -16.50
N ASN A 243 41.27 6.37 -15.15
CA ASN A 243 42.36 6.74 -14.22
C ASN A 243 42.21 8.00 -13.34
N GLY A 244 42.45 7.78 -12.03
CA GLY A 244 43.11 8.76 -11.13
C GLY A 244 42.36 9.17 -9.86
N THR A 245 42.66 8.45 -8.78
CA THR A 245 42.66 8.82 -7.33
C THR A 245 42.26 10.22 -6.84
N ASP A 246 41.53 10.17 -5.71
CA ASP A 246 41.66 10.94 -4.44
C ASP A 246 40.46 11.77 -3.93
N ASP A 247 40.09 11.37 -2.71
CA ASP A 247 39.69 12.16 -1.54
C ASP A 247 38.24 12.64 -1.33
N SER A 248 37.60 11.95 -0.38
CA SER A 248 36.69 12.41 0.68
C SER A 248 35.88 13.69 0.47
N SER A 249 34.58 13.52 0.26
CA SER A 249 33.57 14.22 1.07
C SER A 249 32.27 13.42 1.09
N GLY A 250 32.11 12.62 2.14
CA GLY A 250 30.82 12.05 2.52
C GLY A 250 29.88 13.13 3.06
N GLY A 251 28.60 12.93 2.79
CA GLY A 251 27.51 13.76 3.31
C GLY A 251 26.57 14.19 2.19
N ASP A 252 25.56 13.36 1.91
CA ASP A 252 24.21 13.76 1.44
C ASP A 252 23.47 12.67 0.63
N ALA A 253 24.07 11.49 0.42
CA ALA A 253 23.33 10.36 -0.16
C ALA A 253 22.33 9.71 0.83
N ASP A 254 22.55 9.86 2.16
CA ASP A 254 21.77 9.16 3.19
C ASP A 254 20.52 9.94 3.67
N ALA A 255 20.47 11.26 3.44
CA ALA A 255 19.30 12.08 3.79
C ALA A 255 18.12 11.85 2.82
N ASN A 256 18.39 11.41 1.60
CA ASN A 256 17.38 11.20 0.56
C ASN A 256 16.73 9.80 0.61
N LEU A 257 17.37 8.85 1.31
CA LEU A 257 16.81 7.53 1.55
C LEU A 257 15.75 7.53 2.66
N ASN A 258 15.61 8.61 3.44
CA ASN A 258 14.65 8.69 4.55
C ASN A 258 13.46 9.64 4.33
N SER A 259 13.37 10.29 3.17
CA SER A 259 12.12 10.95 2.77
C SER A 259 11.17 9.89 2.19
N GLY A 260 9.95 9.76 2.72
CA GLY A 260 8.93 8.99 2.04
C GLY A 260 8.49 9.64 0.73
N TYR A 261 7.37 9.17 0.17
CA TYR A 261 6.95 9.49 -1.18
C TYR A 261 6.79 11.00 -1.38
N GLY A 262 7.15 11.46 -2.55
CA GLY A 262 7.25 12.87 -2.89
C GLY A 262 6.65 13.18 -4.26
N ILE A 263 7.15 14.24 -4.88
CA ILE A 263 6.67 14.75 -6.17
C ILE A 263 6.72 13.71 -7.30
N ARG A 264 7.66 12.77 -7.24
CA ARG A 264 7.83 11.73 -8.26
C ARG A 264 6.61 10.83 -8.36
N SER A 265 6.13 10.30 -7.23
CA SER A 265 4.90 9.50 -7.18
C SER A 265 3.68 10.28 -7.68
N ALA A 266 3.51 11.54 -7.24
CA ALA A 266 2.41 12.39 -7.72
C ALA A 266 2.45 12.59 -9.24
N ALA A 267 3.64 12.84 -9.80
CA ALA A 267 3.83 12.98 -11.25
C ALA A 267 3.55 11.68 -12.01
N ASP A 268 4.00 10.54 -11.51
CA ASP A 268 3.79 9.25 -12.15
C ASP A 268 2.32 8.82 -12.10
N ILE A 269 1.64 9.07 -10.98
CA ILE A 269 0.21 8.84 -10.84
C ILE A 269 -0.58 9.78 -11.75
N PHE A 270 -0.25 11.06 -11.81
CA PHE A 270 -0.95 12.01 -12.68
C PHE A 270 -0.80 11.62 -14.16
N ARG A 271 0.41 11.20 -14.57
CA ARG A 271 0.65 10.68 -15.93
C ARG A 271 -0.19 9.44 -16.21
N PHE A 272 -0.23 8.50 -15.25
CA PHE A 272 -1.08 7.32 -15.35
C PHE A 272 -2.55 7.71 -15.55
N LEU A 273 -3.09 8.63 -14.76
CA LEU A 273 -4.47 9.11 -14.92
C LEU A 273 -4.71 9.76 -16.29
N CYS A 274 -3.78 10.57 -16.79
CA CYS A 274 -3.87 11.15 -18.13
C CYS A 274 -3.85 10.07 -19.22
N SER A 275 -3.04 9.02 -19.05
CA SER A 275 -2.99 7.90 -20.01
C SER A 275 -4.32 7.15 -20.12
N LEU A 276 -5.15 7.15 -19.07
CA LEU A 276 -6.50 6.57 -19.09
C LEU A 276 -7.48 7.39 -19.94
N LEU A 277 -7.15 8.63 -20.31
CA LEU A 277 -7.94 9.41 -21.28
C LEU A 277 -7.63 8.98 -22.72
N ASN A 278 -6.45 8.40 -22.96
CA ASN A 278 -5.95 8.01 -24.29
C ASN A 278 -6.31 6.58 -24.72
N VAL A 279 -7.42 6.01 -24.21
CA VAL A 279 -7.83 4.62 -24.52
C VAL A 279 -8.18 4.43 -26.01
N VAL A 280 -8.21 5.51 -26.81
CA VAL A 280 -8.33 5.45 -28.27
C VAL A 280 -6.95 5.36 -28.91
N ARG A 281 -6.41 4.13 -29.04
CA ARG A 281 -5.55 3.64 -30.16
C ARG A 281 -4.75 2.41 -29.74
N VAL A 282 -5.40 1.26 -29.71
CA VAL A 282 -4.70 -0.02 -29.86
C VAL A 282 -5.38 -0.79 -30.99
N VAL A 283 -4.69 -0.80 -32.14
CA VAL A 283 -4.82 -1.69 -33.31
C VAL A 283 -5.90 -1.34 -34.36
N GLU A 284 -5.52 -0.46 -35.29
CA GLU A 284 -5.84 -0.66 -36.71
C GLU A 284 -4.90 -1.76 -37.25
N MET A 285 -5.30 -3.02 -37.09
CA MET A 285 -4.84 -4.11 -37.93
C MET A 285 -5.97 -5.14 -38.00
N GLU A 286 -6.65 -5.12 -39.14
CA GLU A 286 -7.49 -6.21 -39.66
C GLU A 286 -8.67 -6.67 -38.77
N GLY A 287 -9.83 -6.04 -39.01
CA GLY A 287 -11.10 -6.78 -39.09
C GLY A 287 -11.73 -7.33 -37.81
N SER A 288 -11.52 -6.71 -36.64
CA SER A 288 -12.25 -7.07 -35.41
C SER A 288 -12.94 -5.86 -34.78
N THR A 289 -14.11 -6.13 -34.20
CA THR A 289 -15.11 -5.20 -33.65
C THR A 289 -14.53 -3.99 -32.92
N PHE A 290 -15.03 -2.79 -33.25
CA PHE A 290 -14.92 -1.59 -32.43
C PHE A 290 -15.18 -1.94 -30.95
N GLN A 291 -14.13 -1.95 -30.12
CA GLN A 291 -14.33 -1.74 -28.70
C GLN A 291 -14.44 -0.23 -28.53
N ASP A 292 -15.65 0.22 -28.21
CA ASP A 292 -15.89 1.56 -27.70
C ASP A 292 -14.82 1.85 -26.63
N PRO A 293 -14.12 3.00 -26.63
CA PRO A 293 -13.35 3.39 -25.45
C PRO A 293 -14.24 3.18 -24.22
N ASP A 294 -13.72 2.55 -23.17
CA ASP A 294 -14.48 2.32 -21.94
C ASP A 294 -14.82 3.70 -21.34
N GLU A 295 -15.97 4.25 -21.75
CA GLU A 295 -16.40 5.60 -21.45
C GLU A 295 -16.50 5.80 -19.94
N ASP A 296 -16.81 4.72 -19.21
CA ASP A 296 -16.85 4.70 -17.76
C ASP A 296 -15.45 4.85 -17.14
N VAL A 297 -14.41 4.23 -17.74
CA VAL A 297 -13.01 4.40 -17.31
C VAL A 297 -12.52 5.81 -17.59
N GLN A 298 -12.82 6.37 -18.77
CA GLN A 298 -12.45 7.75 -19.10
C GLN A 298 -13.16 8.75 -18.19
N HIS A 299 -14.47 8.59 -17.97
CA HIS A 299 -15.23 9.43 -17.05
C HIS A 299 -14.68 9.35 -15.63
N PHE A 300 -14.37 8.15 -15.16
CA PHE A 300 -13.77 7.95 -13.86
C PHE A 300 -12.38 8.59 -13.75
N ALA A 301 -11.52 8.45 -14.77
CA ALA A 301 -10.22 9.10 -14.81
C ALA A 301 -10.33 10.63 -14.74
N LEU A 302 -11.30 11.24 -15.44
CA LEU A 302 -11.57 12.68 -15.34
C LEU A 302 -11.96 13.10 -13.92
N VAL A 303 -12.78 12.30 -13.21
CA VAL A 303 -13.11 12.56 -11.81
C VAL A 303 -11.86 12.54 -10.93
N LEU A 304 -10.97 11.56 -11.12
CA LEU A 304 -9.72 11.47 -10.36
C LEU A 304 -8.78 12.64 -10.66
N ILE A 305 -8.64 13.03 -11.93
CA ILE A 305 -7.82 14.18 -12.35
C ILE A 305 -8.34 15.48 -11.76
N ASN A 306 -9.65 15.71 -11.80
CA ASN A 306 -10.27 16.89 -11.21
C ASN A 306 -9.97 16.97 -9.71
N SER A 307 -10.12 15.85 -9.00
CA SER A 307 -9.82 15.74 -7.56
C SER A 307 -8.34 16.03 -7.25
N ALA A 308 -7.42 15.51 -8.08
CA ALA A 308 -5.99 15.77 -7.95
C ALA A 308 -5.67 17.26 -8.15
N ILE A 309 -6.22 17.90 -9.18
CA ILE A 309 -6.00 19.33 -9.48
C ILE A 309 -6.61 20.21 -8.37
N GLU A 310 -7.81 19.89 -7.90
CA GLU A 310 -8.47 20.62 -6.82
C GLU A 310 -7.62 20.65 -5.53
N LEU A 311 -7.02 19.52 -5.17
CA LEU A 311 -6.22 19.40 -3.95
C LEU A 311 -4.78 19.95 -4.07
N SER A 312 -4.28 20.10 -5.30
CA SER A 312 -2.89 20.47 -5.57
C SER A 312 -2.71 21.80 -6.31
N GLY A 313 -3.80 22.52 -6.59
CA GLY A 313 -3.85 23.58 -7.61
C GLY A 313 -2.80 24.69 -7.53
N GLU A 314 -2.49 25.23 -6.35
CA GLU A 314 -1.48 26.30 -6.23
C GLU A 314 -0.04 25.78 -6.39
N GLU A 315 0.19 24.51 -6.06
CA GLU A 315 1.51 23.90 -5.94
C GLU A 315 1.88 23.13 -7.21
N ILE A 316 0.89 22.68 -7.98
CA ILE A 316 1.08 22.01 -9.26
C ILE A 316 1.83 22.92 -10.25
N GLY A 317 1.58 24.23 -10.20
CA GLY A 317 2.26 25.23 -11.02
C GLY A 317 3.72 25.47 -10.61
N ARG A 318 4.09 25.12 -9.36
CA ARG A 318 5.47 25.22 -8.88
C ARG A 318 6.33 24.02 -9.28
N HIS A 319 5.71 22.95 -9.77
CA HIS A 319 6.40 21.76 -10.24
C HIS A 319 6.34 21.67 -11.77
N SER A 320 7.42 22.07 -12.44
CA SER A 320 7.52 22.14 -13.91
C SER A 320 7.07 20.85 -14.63
N LYS A 321 7.37 19.68 -14.07
CA LYS A 321 6.95 18.38 -14.61
C LYS A 321 5.43 18.18 -14.57
N LEU A 322 4.77 18.49 -13.45
CA LEU A 322 3.31 18.41 -13.33
C LEU A 322 2.63 19.46 -14.21
N LEU A 323 3.17 20.68 -14.24
CA LEU A 323 2.65 21.76 -15.07
C LEU A 323 2.68 21.40 -16.56
N ARG A 324 3.78 20.83 -17.07
CA ARG A 324 3.88 20.34 -18.45
C ARG A 324 2.84 19.26 -18.75
N MET A 325 2.64 18.29 -17.85
CA MET A 325 1.61 17.26 -18.05
C MET A 325 0.19 17.84 -18.11
N ILE A 326 -0.10 18.92 -17.37
CA ILE A 326 -1.39 19.62 -17.52
C ILE A 326 -1.46 20.35 -18.88
N GLN A 327 -0.41 21.11 -19.22
CA GLN A 327 -0.41 21.96 -20.41
C GLN A 327 -0.40 21.17 -21.72
N ASP A 328 0.41 20.13 -21.78
CA ASP A 328 0.68 19.37 -23.01
C ASP A 328 -0.25 18.16 -23.10
N ASP A 329 -0.28 17.31 -22.08
CA ASP A 329 -1.06 16.07 -22.13
C ASP A 329 -2.54 16.36 -21.85
N LEU A 330 -2.89 16.86 -20.66
CA LEU A 330 -4.29 16.97 -20.24
C LEU A 330 -5.10 17.88 -21.17
N PHE A 331 -4.61 19.08 -21.51
CA PHE A 331 -5.35 19.96 -22.41
C PHE A 331 -5.50 19.37 -23.81
N HIS A 332 -4.50 18.66 -24.33
CA HIS A 332 -4.64 17.96 -25.61
C HIS A 332 -5.79 16.94 -25.55
N HIS A 333 -5.84 16.11 -24.50
CA HIS A 333 -6.90 15.13 -24.32
C HIS A 333 -8.28 15.79 -24.15
N LEU A 334 -8.39 16.87 -23.35
CA LEU A 334 -9.65 17.57 -23.12
C LEU A 334 -10.19 18.25 -24.38
N ILE A 335 -9.32 18.88 -25.18
CA ILE A 335 -9.70 19.51 -26.46
C ILE A 335 -10.21 18.44 -27.42
N HIS A 336 -9.48 17.32 -27.54
CA HIS A 336 -9.90 16.20 -28.38
C HIS A 336 -11.23 15.59 -27.91
N TYR A 337 -11.38 15.36 -26.60
CA TYR A 337 -12.60 14.80 -26.01
C TYR A 337 -13.82 15.71 -26.18
N GLY A 338 -13.63 17.02 -26.02
CA GLY A 338 -14.68 18.03 -26.19
C GLY A 338 -15.10 18.23 -27.65
N LEU A 339 -14.18 18.10 -28.60
CA LEU A 339 -14.46 18.25 -30.03
C LEU A 339 -15.13 17.01 -30.65
N VAL A 340 -14.71 15.81 -30.27
CA VAL A 340 -15.25 14.55 -30.82
C VAL A 340 -16.71 14.30 -30.41
N ARG A 341 -17.15 14.83 -29.26
CA ARG A 341 -18.54 14.70 -28.78
C ARG A 341 -19.47 15.87 -29.15
N ALA A 342 -18.92 16.95 -29.72
CA ALA A 342 -19.71 18.10 -30.15
C ALA A 342 -20.14 18.02 -31.64
N LEU A 343 -19.68 17.00 -32.37
CA LEU A 343 -19.99 16.70 -33.77
C LEU A 343 -20.85 15.44 -33.87
#